data_AF-A0A5F2BLE1-F1
#
_entry.id   AF-A0A5F2BLE1-F1
#
_cell.length_a   1.000
_cell.length_b   1.000
_cell.length_c   1.000
_cell.angle_alpha   90.00
_cell.angle_beta   90.00
_cell.angle_gamma   90.00
#
_symmetry.space_group_name_H-M   'P 1'
#
loop_
_entity.id
_entity.type
_entity.pdbx_description
1 polymer ?
#
loop_
_entity_poly.entity_id
_entity_poly.type
_entity_poly.pdbx_seq_one_letter_code
_entity_poly.pdbx_strand_id
1 'polypeptide(L)'
;MNFLSRIFSGTSETVPPLQFSPEAIEEVRTHLAKRPSSAFQIRIERKNKHSNVQVGYDQRKNVKTVHSYPIVVEMSEIDEICLEGARIDWDALNREFRIHPDVDLDIEYGTILNRFKIKINRNLFKDDQPRIYQNADGLPDWFPIQIRKLEFSKVEIRERIWLLDLTERHEIEEILKIEKEIADEILDYFSEFPIRRD
;
A
#
# COMPACT_ATOMS: atom_id res chain seq x y z
N MET A 1 -22.33 20.91 -15.17
CA MET A 1 -22.49 19.56 -14.58
C MET A 1 -21.22 18.78 -14.86
N ASN A 2 -20.43 18.47 -13.83
CA ASN A 2 -19.07 17.92 -13.99
C ASN A 2 -19.12 16.42 -14.27
N PHE A 3 -18.73 16.03 -15.50
CA PHE A 3 -18.58 14.62 -15.89
C PHE A 3 -17.52 13.89 -15.04
N LEU A 4 -16.52 14.63 -14.54
CA LEU A 4 -15.48 14.12 -13.66
C LEU A 4 -16.01 13.63 -12.30
N SER A 5 -17.06 14.26 -11.74
CA SER A 5 -17.53 13.90 -10.40
C SER A 5 -18.23 12.54 -10.33
N ARG A 6 -18.65 11.97 -11.47
CA ARG A 6 -19.29 10.64 -11.53
C ARG A 6 -18.30 9.48 -11.65
N ILE A 7 -17.05 9.73 -12.02
CA ILE A 7 -16.02 8.69 -12.14
C ILE A 7 -15.42 8.36 -10.76
N PHE A 8 -15.46 9.32 -9.83
CA PHE A 8 -14.88 9.25 -8.49
C PHE A 8 -15.92 9.09 -7.38
N SER A 9 -17.15 8.69 -7.68
CA SER A 9 -18.11 8.30 -6.63
C SER A 9 -17.79 6.88 -6.14
N GLY A 10 -16.59 6.70 -5.60
CA GLY A 10 -16.23 5.55 -4.77
C GLY A 10 -16.55 5.92 -3.33
N THR A 11 -17.25 5.05 -2.63
CA THR A 11 -17.39 5.09 -1.18
C THR A 11 -16.03 5.32 -0.53
N SER A 12 -15.96 6.22 0.45
CA SER A 12 -14.83 6.37 1.36
C SER A 12 -14.66 5.06 2.15
N GLU A 13 -14.17 4.01 1.50
CA GLU A 13 -13.81 2.76 2.17
C GLU A 13 -12.59 3.06 3.02
N THR A 14 -12.72 3.12 4.33
CA THR A 14 -11.56 3.28 5.21
C THR A 14 -10.60 2.11 4.99
N VAL A 15 -9.31 2.40 4.74
CA VAL A 15 -8.30 1.35 4.67
C VAL A 15 -8.27 0.65 6.03
N PRO A 16 -8.39 -0.70 6.08
CA PRO A 16 -8.41 -1.39 7.35
C PRO A 16 -7.07 -1.22 8.08
N PRO A 17 -7.04 -1.24 9.42
CA PRO A 17 -5.80 -1.31 10.18
C PRO A 17 -4.98 -2.57 9.84
N LEU A 18 -3.72 -2.60 10.27
CA LEU A 18 -2.91 -3.82 10.25
C LEU A 18 -3.68 -5.00 10.88
N GLN A 19 -3.75 -6.12 10.19
CA GLN A 19 -4.46 -7.31 10.65
C GLN A 19 -3.50 -8.34 11.24
N PHE A 20 -4.03 -9.19 12.11
CA PHE A 20 -3.31 -10.30 12.71
C PHE A 20 -4.11 -11.58 12.53
N SER A 21 -3.44 -12.67 12.16
CA SER A 21 -4.07 -13.99 12.19
C SER A 21 -4.46 -14.37 13.63
N PRO A 22 -5.47 -15.24 13.79
CA PRO A 22 -5.80 -15.79 15.11
C PRO A 22 -4.60 -16.42 15.82
N GLU A 23 -3.74 -17.13 15.08
CA GLU A 23 -2.54 -17.77 15.60
C GLU A 23 -1.50 -16.75 16.06
N ALA A 24 -1.31 -15.66 15.29
CA ALA A 24 -0.42 -14.57 15.68
C ALA A 24 -0.90 -13.88 16.96
N ILE A 25 -2.21 -13.63 17.08
CA ILE A 25 -2.84 -13.07 18.28
C ILE A 25 -2.56 -13.96 19.49
N GLU A 26 -2.79 -15.27 19.36
CA GLU A 26 -2.62 -16.21 20.47
C GLU A 26 -1.16 -16.38 20.88
N GLU A 27 -0.22 -16.41 19.92
CA GLU A 27 1.22 -16.44 20.21
C GLU A 27 1.65 -15.18 20.98
N VAL A 28 1.24 -13.99 20.51
CA VAL A 28 1.56 -12.72 21.20
C VAL A 28 0.96 -12.69 22.60
N ARG A 29 -0.31 -13.06 22.77
CA ARG A 29 -0.97 -13.10 24.08
C ARG A 29 -0.26 -14.06 25.04
N THR A 30 0.05 -15.26 24.56
CA THR A 30 0.73 -16.29 25.36
C THR A 30 2.11 -15.81 25.82
N HIS A 31 2.85 -15.13 24.94
CA HIS A 31 4.14 -14.57 25.27
C HIS A 31 4.04 -13.47 26.33
N LEU A 32 3.13 -12.51 26.13
CA LEU A 32 2.97 -11.35 27.00
C LEU A 32 2.34 -11.69 28.36
N ALA A 33 1.54 -12.75 28.46
CA ALA A 33 0.95 -13.21 29.73
C ALA A 33 2.02 -13.53 30.78
N LYS A 34 3.19 -14.02 30.34
CA LYS A 34 4.34 -14.32 31.22
C LYS A 34 5.27 -13.12 31.43
N ARG A 35 5.07 -12.02 30.69
CA ARG A 35 5.97 -10.87 30.61
C ARG A 35 5.17 -9.55 30.58
N PRO A 36 4.52 -9.19 31.70
CA PRO A 36 3.58 -8.06 31.73
C PRO A 36 4.25 -6.69 31.47
N SER A 37 5.56 -6.58 31.63
CA SER A 37 6.35 -5.39 31.33
C SER A 37 6.77 -5.27 29.86
N SER A 38 6.43 -6.24 29.02
CA SER A 38 6.76 -6.26 27.59
C SER A 38 5.56 -5.86 26.72
N ALA A 39 5.85 -5.54 25.46
CA ALA A 39 4.87 -5.32 24.40
C ALA A 39 5.36 -5.94 23.09
N PHE A 40 4.44 -6.22 22.16
CA PHE A 40 4.80 -6.61 20.80
C PHE A 40 5.15 -5.36 20.00
N GLN A 41 6.41 -5.21 19.62
CA GLN A 41 6.90 -4.05 18.90
C GLN A 41 7.00 -4.35 17.41
N ILE A 42 6.53 -3.40 16.60
CA ILE A 42 6.61 -3.44 15.15
C ILE A 42 7.29 -2.16 14.67
N ARG A 43 8.25 -2.31 13.75
CA ARG A 43 8.97 -1.19 13.14
C ARG A 43 9.29 -1.50 11.69
N ILE A 44 9.23 -0.48 10.84
CA ILE A 44 9.75 -0.59 9.47
C ILE A 44 11.17 -0.01 9.43
N GLU A 45 12.16 -0.85 9.16
CA GLU A 45 13.51 -0.40 8.84
C GLU A 45 13.63 -0.15 7.33
N ARG A 46 14.02 1.07 6.96
CA ARG A 46 14.19 1.46 5.56
C ARG A 46 15.67 1.61 5.25
N LYS A 47 16.19 0.84 4.30
CA LYS A 47 17.57 0.90 3.81
C LYS A 47 17.56 0.98 2.29
N ASN A 48 18.02 2.10 1.76
CA ASN A 48 17.98 2.39 0.32
C ASN A 48 16.54 2.28 -0.23
N LYS A 49 16.32 1.47 -1.27
CA LYS A 49 15.00 1.22 -1.88
C LYS A 49 14.22 0.05 -1.25
N HIS A 50 14.74 -0.54 -0.18
CA HIS A 50 14.12 -1.69 0.48
C HIS A 50 13.70 -1.36 1.91
N SER A 51 12.57 -1.90 2.31
CA SER A 51 11.99 -1.85 3.63
C SER A 51 11.94 -3.26 4.21
N ASN A 52 12.25 -3.38 5.49
CA ASN A 52 12.07 -4.61 6.23
C ASN A 52 11.23 -4.36 7.46
N VAL A 53 10.19 -5.15 7.65
CA VAL A 53 9.36 -5.09 8.85
C VAL A 53 10.01 -5.93 9.93
N GLN A 54 10.44 -5.29 11.00
CA GLN A 54 10.93 -5.97 12.19
C GLN A 54 9.82 -6.08 13.22
N VAL A 55 9.66 -7.28 13.76
CA VAL A 55 8.72 -7.56 14.82
C VAL A 55 9.40 -8.31 15.95
N GLY A 56 8.97 -8.06 17.18
CA GLY A 56 9.56 -8.71 18.34
C GLY A 56 8.93 -8.29 19.65
N TYR A 57 9.53 -8.74 20.75
CA TYR A 57 9.09 -8.42 22.10
C TYR A 57 10.18 -7.61 22.80
N ASP A 58 9.81 -6.45 23.33
CA ASP A 58 10.72 -5.57 24.05
C ASP A 58 9.98 -4.93 25.25
N GLN A 59 10.72 -4.25 26.12
CA GLN A 59 10.15 -3.50 27.23
C GLN A 59 9.16 -2.46 26.71
N ARG A 60 7.99 -2.41 27.37
CA ARG A 60 6.90 -1.49 27.03
C ARG A 60 7.36 -0.03 27.13
N LYS A 61 7.13 0.72 26.06
CA LYS A 61 7.44 2.17 25.95
C LYS A 61 6.22 3.05 26.17
N ASN A 62 5.03 2.45 26.30
CA ASN A 62 3.71 3.08 26.41
C ASN A 62 3.38 3.98 25.22
N VAL A 63 3.83 3.59 24.02
CA VAL A 63 3.47 4.27 22.77
C VAL A 63 2.03 3.88 22.42
N LYS A 64 1.19 4.89 22.14
CA LYS A 64 -0.19 4.67 21.71
C LYS A 64 -0.25 4.53 20.19
N THR A 65 -0.96 3.51 19.73
CA THR A 65 -1.33 3.34 18.33
C THR A 65 -2.54 4.20 17.96
N VAL A 66 -2.66 4.52 16.69
CA VAL A 66 -3.81 5.22 16.08
C VAL A 66 -5.06 4.33 16.14
N HIS A 67 -4.89 3.05 15.81
CA HIS A 67 -5.92 2.04 15.78
C HIS A 67 -5.90 1.18 17.05
N SER A 68 -7.02 0.52 17.33
CA SER A 68 -7.13 -0.44 18.43
C SER A 68 -6.86 -1.86 17.94
N TYR A 69 -5.95 -2.55 18.62
CA TYR A 69 -5.57 -3.92 18.29
C TYR A 69 -6.06 -4.93 19.36
N PRO A 70 -6.31 -6.20 19.00
CA PRO A 70 -6.73 -7.24 19.94
C PRO A 70 -5.61 -7.72 20.89
N ILE A 71 -4.43 -7.13 20.76
CA ILE A 71 -3.18 -7.43 21.48
C ILE A 71 -2.44 -6.13 21.80
N VAL A 72 -1.56 -6.17 22.81
CA VAL A 72 -0.72 -5.02 23.18
C VAL A 72 0.41 -4.87 22.16
N VAL A 73 0.23 -3.92 21.26
CA VAL A 73 1.17 -3.60 20.17
C VAL A 73 1.70 -2.18 20.36
N GLU A 74 2.98 -1.98 20.08
CA GLU A 74 3.62 -0.68 20.05
C GLU A 74 4.32 -0.47 18.72
N MET A 75 4.00 0.62 18.04
CA MET A 75 4.65 1.05 16.81
C MET A 75 4.53 2.58 16.67
N SER A 76 5.34 3.18 15.80
CA SER A 76 5.19 4.60 15.49
C SER A 76 3.95 4.84 14.64
N GLU A 77 3.32 6.01 14.75
CA GLU A 77 2.19 6.40 13.90
C GLU A 77 2.52 6.29 12.40
N ILE A 78 3.75 6.68 12.00
CA ILE A 78 4.18 6.60 10.61
C ILE A 78 4.22 5.15 10.14
N ASP A 79 4.80 4.24 10.93
CA ASP A 79 4.87 2.83 10.56
C ASP A 79 3.49 2.17 10.58
N GLU A 80 2.63 2.52 11.54
CA GLU A 80 1.25 2.05 11.62
C GLU A 80 0.46 2.38 10.37
N ILE A 81 0.53 3.64 9.93
CA ILE A 81 -0.13 4.13 8.73
C ILE A 81 0.39 3.41 7.47
N CYS A 82 1.68 3.08 7.42
CA CYS A 82 2.27 2.35 6.30
C CYS A 82 1.85 0.87 6.26
N LEU A 83 1.50 0.29 7.42
CA LEU A 83 1.07 -1.11 7.57
C LEU A 83 -0.44 -1.29 7.43
N GLU A 84 -1.21 -0.22 7.20
CA GLU A 84 -2.65 -0.32 7.00
C GLU A 84 -2.98 -1.30 5.86
N GLY A 85 -3.91 -2.21 6.13
CA GLY A 85 -4.38 -3.28 5.28
C GLY A 85 -3.42 -4.46 5.09
N ALA A 86 -2.21 -4.40 5.64
CA ALA A 86 -1.31 -5.56 5.69
C ALA A 86 -1.78 -6.57 6.74
N ARG A 87 -1.17 -7.77 6.74
CA ARG A 87 -1.48 -8.83 7.69
C ARG A 87 -0.22 -9.47 8.26
N ILE A 88 -0.20 -9.68 9.58
CA ILE A 88 0.81 -10.49 10.27
C ILE A 88 0.24 -11.87 10.61
N ASP A 89 0.90 -12.91 10.13
CA ASP A 89 0.61 -14.30 10.42
C ASP A 89 1.74 -14.91 11.30
N TRP A 90 1.42 -15.97 12.04
CA TRP A 90 2.41 -16.76 12.77
C TRP A 90 2.70 -18.07 12.04
N ASP A 91 3.93 -18.24 11.59
CA ASP A 91 4.41 -19.53 11.08
C ASP A 91 4.92 -20.38 12.25
N ALA A 92 4.08 -21.31 12.70
CA ALA A 92 4.43 -22.23 13.78
C ALA A 92 5.57 -23.20 13.44
N LEU A 93 5.76 -23.54 12.16
CA LEU A 93 6.82 -24.46 11.72
C LEU A 93 8.19 -23.81 11.85
N ASN A 94 8.31 -22.58 11.37
CA ASN A 94 9.56 -21.82 11.40
C ASN A 94 9.72 -20.98 12.68
N ARG A 95 8.66 -20.89 13.48
CA ARG A 95 8.58 -20.09 14.71
C ARG A 95 8.88 -18.61 14.48
N GLU A 96 8.28 -18.07 13.43
CA GLU A 96 8.48 -16.69 13.01
C GLU A 96 7.15 -16.02 12.69
N PHE A 97 7.11 -14.70 12.84
CA PHE A 97 6.02 -13.89 12.33
C PHE A 97 6.29 -13.53 10.87
N ARG A 98 5.26 -13.64 10.03
CA ARG A 98 5.32 -13.26 8.62
C ARG A 98 4.42 -12.08 8.37
N ILE A 99 4.94 -11.09 7.65
CA ILE A 99 4.14 -9.95 7.19
C ILE A 99 3.75 -10.18 5.73
N HIS A 100 2.49 -9.95 5.43
CA HIS A 100 1.93 -9.96 4.10
C HIS A 100 1.45 -8.54 3.78
N PRO A 101 1.99 -7.89 2.73
CA PRO A 101 1.54 -6.55 2.36
C PRO A 101 0.05 -6.48 2.01
N ASP A 102 -0.58 -7.59 1.59
CA ASP A 102 -2.02 -7.73 1.25
C ASP A 102 -2.53 -6.56 0.38
N VAL A 103 -1.76 -6.26 -0.68
CA VAL A 103 -2.08 -5.22 -1.66
C VAL A 103 -3.03 -5.80 -2.70
N ASP A 104 -4.23 -5.23 -2.79
CA ASP A 104 -5.22 -5.56 -3.80
C ASP A 104 -5.22 -4.48 -4.87
N LEU A 105 -5.17 -4.93 -6.13
CA LEU A 105 -5.09 -4.08 -7.31
C LEU A 105 -6.15 -4.52 -8.32
N ASP A 106 -6.91 -3.55 -8.83
CA ASP A 106 -7.87 -3.72 -9.92
C ASP A 106 -7.50 -2.76 -11.04
N ILE A 107 -7.28 -3.27 -12.25
CA ILE A 107 -6.88 -2.49 -13.41
C ILE A 107 -7.93 -2.67 -14.50
N GLU A 108 -8.47 -1.55 -14.97
CA GLU A 108 -9.44 -1.51 -16.07
C GLU A 108 -8.89 -0.65 -17.20
N TYR A 109 -8.79 -1.20 -18.41
CA TYR A 109 -8.48 -0.42 -19.61
C TYR A 109 -9.74 0.09 -20.30
N GLY A 110 -9.82 1.40 -20.52
CA GLY A 110 -10.91 2.06 -21.23
C GLY A 110 -10.52 2.44 -22.66
N THR A 111 -10.99 1.68 -23.66
CA THR A 111 -10.68 1.88 -25.09
C THR A 111 -11.08 3.25 -25.63
N ILE A 112 -12.18 3.84 -25.15
CA ILE A 112 -12.68 5.14 -25.64
C ILE A 112 -11.73 6.27 -25.24
N LEU A 113 -11.31 6.26 -23.97
CA LEU A 113 -10.45 7.30 -23.39
C LEU A 113 -8.97 6.98 -23.52
N ASN A 114 -8.60 5.79 -24.02
CA ASN A 114 -7.22 5.31 -24.11
C ASN A 114 -6.49 5.41 -22.76
N ARG A 115 -7.13 4.86 -21.72
CA ARG A 115 -6.77 5.12 -20.32
C ARG A 115 -6.81 3.84 -19.50
N PHE A 116 -5.82 3.65 -18.63
CA PHE A 116 -5.92 2.72 -17.51
C PHE A 116 -6.52 3.41 -16.29
N LYS A 117 -7.52 2.77 -15.69
CA LYS A 117 -8.03 3.10 -14.36
C LYS A 117 -7.56 2.01 -13.41
N ILE A 118 -6.78 2.42 -12.42
CA ILE A 118 -6.19 1.52 -11.44
C ILE A 118 -6.81 1.87 -10.09
N LYS A 119 -7.34 0.87 -9.39
CA LYS A 119 -7.83 1.01 -8.01
C LYS A 119 -6.95 0.15 -7.12
N ILE A 120 -6.44 0.75 -6.04
CA ILE A 120 -5.61 0.06 -5.06
C ILE A 120 -6.20 0.20 -3.66
N ASN A 121 -6.06 -0.82 -2.81
CA ASN A 121 -6.52 -0.78 -1.42
C ASN A 121 -5.58 0.02 -0.47
N ARG A 122 -4.77 0.97 -0.99
CA ARG A 122 -3.79 1.76 -0.23
C ARG A 122 -3.80 3.24 -0.61
N ASN A 123 -3.68 4.10 0.38
CA ASN A 123 -3.51 5.53 0.17
C ASN A 123 -2.04 5.87 -0.09
N LEU A 124 -1.76 6.54 -1.21
CA LEU A 124 -0.43 7.06 -1.52
C LEU A 124 -0.16 8.41 -0.83
N PHE A 125 -1.17 9.28 -0.78
CA PHE A 125 -1.09 10.62 -0.22
C PHE A 125 -1.81 10.72 1.13
N LYS A 126 -1.43 11.71 1.94
CA LYS A 126 -2.07 11.98 3.24
C LYS A 126 -3.44 12.65 3.12
N ASP A 127 -3.71 13.28 1.98
CA ASP A 127 -4.98 13.96 1.70
C ASP A 127 -5.57 13.53 0.35
N ASP A 128 -6.81 13.94 0.11
CA ASP A 128 -7.60 13.52 -1.04
C ASP A 128 -7.46 14.43 -2.28
N GLN A 129 -6.51 15.38 -2.27
CA GLN A 129 -6.30 16.28 -3.40
C GLN A 129 -5.77 15.50 -4.63
N PRO A 130 -6.22 15.84 -5.85
CA PRO A 130 -5.71 15.19 -7.05
C PRO A 130 -4.28 15.66 -7.34
N ARG A 131 -3.38 14.71 -7.62
CA ARG A 131 -2.02 14.97 -8.11
C ARG A 131 -1.99 14.65 -9.60
N ILE A 132 -1.58 15.62 -10.41
CA ILE A 132 -1.58 15.51 -11.87
C ILE A 132 -0.15 15.70 -12.36
N TYR A 133 0.34 14.72 -13.12
CA TYR A 133 1.64 14.74 -13.78
C TYR A 133 1.42 14.66 -15.29
N GLN A 134 2.18 15.45 -16.04
CA GLN A 134 2.09 15.52 -17.50
C GLN A 134 3.38 14.98 -18.10
N ASN A 135 3.25 14.11 -19.11
CA ASN A 135 4.35 13.43 -19.79
C ASN A 135 5.29 12.64 -18.85
N ALA A 136 6.18 11.83 -19.43
CA ALA A 136 7.13 11.04 -18.65
C ALA A 136 8.13 11.90 -17.87
N ASP A 137 8.57 13.02 -18.44
CA ASP A 137 9.56 13.93 -17.81
C ASP A 137 9.03 14.66 -16.57
N GLY A 138 7.70 14.74 -16.42
CA GLY A 138 7.04 15.36 -15.28
C GLY A 138 6.80 14.41 -14.11
N LEU A 139 7.19 13.15 -14.23
CA LEU A 139 6.97 12.15 -13.19
C LEU A 139 7.99 12.30 -12.06
N PRO A 140 7.55 12.19 -10.81
CA PRO A 140 8.47 12.25 -9.68
C PRO A 140 9.31 10.97 -9.57
N ASP A 141 10.52 11.08 -9.02
CA ASP A 141 11.47 9.96 -8.87
C ASP A 141 10.94 8.77 -8.06
N TRP A 142 9.91 8.99 -7.24
CA TRP A 142 9.26 7.94 -6.46
C TRP A 142 8.18 7.20 -7.24
N PHE A 143 7.73 7.74 -8.38
CA PHE A 143 6.64 7.14 -9.14
C PHE A 143 7.04 5.72 -9.52
N PRO A 144 6.26 4.71 -9.12
CA PRO A 144 6.73 3.33 -9.18
C PRO A 144 6.87 2.81 -10.59
N ILE A 145 6.08 3.39 -11.51
CA ILE A 145 6.03 2.93 -12.87
C ILE A 145 7.26 3.47 -13.59
N GLN A 146 8.25 2.61 -13.86
CA GLN A 146 9.45 3.00 -14.59
C GLN A 146 9.14 2.98 -16.07
N ILE A 147 8.44 4.04 -16.46
CA ILE A 147 8.00 4.31 -17.81
C ILE A 147 9.23 4.56 -18.69
N ARG A 148 9.87 3.50 -19.16
CA ARG A 148 10.90 3.54 -20.21
C ARG A 148 10.37 3.00 -21.55
N LYS A 149 9.13 2.50 -21.59
CA LYS A 149 8.51 1.94 -22.81
C LYS A 149 7.11 2.47 -23.13
N LEU A 150 6.49 3.23 -22.24
CA LEU A 150 5.08 3.60 -22.38
C LEU A 150 4.91 5.10 -22.48
N GLU A 151 4.40 5.58 -23.61
CA GLU A 151 4.18 7.01 -23.77
C GLU A 151 2.88 7.38 -23.05
N PHE A 152 2.94 7.71 -21.76
CA PHE A 152 1.79 8.30 -21.07
C PHE A 152 1.76 9.82 -21.29
N SER A 153 0.59 10.34 -21.63
CA SER A 153 0.36 11.78 -21.77
C SER A 153 0.08 12.43 -20.42
N LYS A 154 -0.65 11.73 -19.55
CA LYS A 154 -1.07 12.26 -18.25
C LYS A 154 -1.24 11.13 -17.23
N VAL A 155 -0.79 11.40 -16.01
CA VAL A 155 -1.12 10.60 -14.82
C VAL A 155 -1.89 11.48 -13.85
N GLU A 156 -3.01 10.98 -13.35
CA GLU A 156 -3.79 11.61 -12.29
C GLU A 156 -3.98 10.61 -11.16
N ILE A 157 -3.50 10.94 -9.96
CA ILE A 157 -3.68 10.15 -8.77
C ILE A 157 -4.58 10.91 -7.82
N ARG A 158 -5.67 10.27 -7.41
CA ARG A 158 -6.57 10.79 -6.40
C ARG A 158 -6.95 9.67 -5.46
N GLU A 159 -6.61 9.83 -4.18
CA GLU A 159 -6.83 8.83 -3.15
C GLU A 159 -6.22 7.47 -3.57
N ARG A 160 -7.09 6.52 -3.90
CA ARG A 160 -6.80 5.13 -4.29
C ARG A 160 -6.98 4.86 -5.78
N ILE A 161 -7.36 5.88 -6.54
CA ILE A 161 -7.66 5.77 -7.96
C ILE A 161 -6.56 6.48 -8.74
N TRP A 162 -5.89 5.72 -9.60
CA TRP A 162 -4.86 6.24 -10.49
C TRP A 162 -5.40 6.14 -11.92
N LEU A 163 -5.31 7.23 -12.66
CA LEU A 163 -5.73 7.33 -14.05
C LEU A 163 -4.52 7.61 -14.89
N LEU A 164 -4.21 6.72 -15.82
CA LEU A 164 -3.05 6.80 -16.69
C LEU A 164 -3.53 6.89 -18.14
N ASP A 165 -3.39 8.08 -18.73
CA ASP A 165 -3.74 8.35 -20.12
C ASP A 165 -2.56 7.99 -21.04
N LEU A 166 -2.79 7.11 -22.01
CA LEU A 166 -1.81 6.74 -23.02
C LEU A 166 -1.81 7.78 -24.16
N THR A 167 -0.62 8.05 -24.70
CA THR A 167 -0.41 8.95 -25.84
C THR A 167 -0.91 8.33 -27.13
N GLU A 168 -0.60 7.04 -27.34
CA GLU A 168 -0.99 6.29 -28.52
C GLU A 168 -1.93 5.13 -28.15
N ARG A 169 -2.74 4.70 -29.12
CA ARG A 169 -3.59 3.51 -28.95
C ARG A 169 -2.77 2.28 -29.33
N HIS A 170 -2.90 1.23 -28.54
CA HIS A 170 -2.21 -0.03 -28.78
C HIS A 170 -3.19 -1.17 -29.09
N GLU A 171 -2.68 -2.20 -29.75
CA GLU A 171 -3.38 -3.46 -29.95
C GLU A 171 -3.60 -4.18 -28.61
N ILE A 172 -4.62 -5.03 -28.56
CA ILE A 172 -5.06 -5.71 -27.32
C ILE A 172 -3.91 -6.47 -26.64
N GLU A 173 -3.08 -7.17 -27.42
CA GLU A 173 -1.93 -7.92 -26.88
C GLU A 173 -0.93 -7.03 -26.15
N GLU A 174 -0.74 -5.80 -26.64
CA GLU A 174 0.17 -4.85 -26.02
C GLU A 174 -0.48 -4.22 -24.78
N ILE A 175 -1.78 -3.89 -24.83
CA ILE A 175 -2.53 -3.44 -23.65
C ILE A 175 -2.40 -4.44 -22.49
N LEU A 176 -2.50 -5.75 -22.75
CA LEU A 176 -2.35 -6.77 -21.72
C LEU A 176 -0.93 -6.83 -21.13
N LYS A 177 0.12 -6.58 -21.93
CA LYS A 177 1.49 -6.48 -21.41
C LYS A 177 1.65 -5.26 -20.53
N ILE A 178 1.10 -4.13 -20.97
CA ILE A 178 1.13 -2.87 -20.21
C ILE A 178 0.41 -3.03 -18.88
N GLU A 179 -0.77 -3.62 -18.89
CA GLU A 179 -1.56 -3.91 -17.68
C GLU A 179 -0.73 -4.73 -16.69
N LYS A 180 -0.07 -5.78 -17.17
CA LYS A 180 0.79 -6.62 -16.34
C LYS A 180 2.00 -5.84 -15.78
N GLU A 181 2.69 -5.06 -16.60
CA GLU A 181 3.84 -4.26 -16.15
C GLU A 181 3.41 -3.24 -15.08
N ILE A 182 2.29 -2.55 -15.28
CA ILE A 182 1.69 -1.65 -14.28
C ILE A 182 1.40 -2.41 -12.98
N ALA A 183 0.81 -3.60 -13.08
CA ALA A 183 0.48 -4.41 -11.91
C ALA A 183 1.74 -4.78 -11.12
N ASP A 184 2.74 -5.35 -11.78
CA ASP A 184 4.00 -5.79 -11.16
C ASP A 184 4.69 -4.60 -10.47
N GLU A 185 4.83 -3.45 -11.13
CA GLU A 185 5.52 -2.27 -10.58
C GLU A 185 4.77 -1.63 -9.39
N ILE A 186 3.44 -1.57 -9.44
CA ILE A 186 2.64 -1.04 -8.32
C ILE A 186 2.69 -1.99 -7.13
N LEU A 187 2.55 -3.31 -7.36
CA LEU A 187 2.61 -4.30 -6.30
C LEU A 187 3.98 -4.30 -5.62
N ASP A 188 5.06 -4.28 -6.40
CA ASP A 188 6.42 -4.18 -5.89
C ASP A 188 6.60 -2.92 -5.03
N TYR A 189 6.14 -1.76 -5.51
CA TYR A 189 6.25 -0.51 -4.76
C TYR A 189 5.53 -0.54 -3.41
N PHE A 190 4.29 -1.05 -3.37
CA PHE A 190 3.55 -1.10 -2.11
C PHE A 190 3.98 -2.25 -1.18
N SER A 191 4.62 -3.29 -1.72
CA SER A 191 5.24 -4.34 -0.92
C SER A 191 6.37 -3.83 -0.01
N GLU A 192 6.97 -2.69 -0.38
CA GLU A 192 8.04 -2.02 0.36
C GLU A 192 7.52 -1.00 1.38
N PHE A 193 6.22 -0.99 1.70
CA PHE A 193 5.59 -0.13 2.72
C PHE A 193 6.01 1.36 2.64
N PRO A 194 5.75 2.02 1.49
CA PRO A 194 6.20 3.38 1.23
C PRO A 194 5.56 4.36 2.20
N ILE A 195 6.32 5.37 2.62
CA ILE A 195 5.80 6.45 3.46
C ILE A 195 4.77 7.25 2.64
N ARG A 196 3.61 7.55 3.25
CA ARG A 196 2.60 8.43 2.64
C ARG A 196 3.19 9.78 2.28
N ARG A 197 2.87 10.23 1.07
CA ARG A 197 3.33 11.49 0.50
C ARG A 197 2.46 12.65 0.95
N ASP A 198 3.07 13.84 0.98
CA ASP A 198 2.35 15.11 1.11
C ASP A 198 1.74 15.54 -0.22
#